data_AF-A0A7T0PCV9-F1
#
_entry.id   AF-A0A7T0PCV9-F1
#
_cell.length_a   1.000
_cell.length_b   1.000
_cell.length_c   1.000
_cell.angle_alpha   90.00
_cell.angle_beta   90.00
_cell.angle_gamma   90.00
#
_symmetry.space_group_name_H-M   'P 1'
#
loop_
_entity.id
_entity.type
_entity.pdbx_description
1 polymer ?
#
loop_
_entity_poly.entity_id
_entity_poly.type
_entity_poly.pdbx_seq_one_letter_code
_entity_poly.pdbx_strand_id
1 'polypeptide(L)'
;MIFGLGILLVIGLLGLSLATGEYSILSREDGWKMFQTVRIPRTIALVLSGAAMAMSGLVMQMVTRNRFVEPTTTGTTEWAGLGLLVCLVLWPHSSILVRMSVAVIFAFVGTGIFFALLQRVSLRSSLIVPIMGIMLGSVVSAISTFFALKTNALQSLGIWFQGSFTSVYAGQYEVLWFVLVVVVLVFLLANHLTVVGLGQDVATNVGLNYRQMMLAAMALIAVATGVVTVVVGSLPFLGLIVPNLVSLIMGDNLRTNLPWVCLAGIALVTACDLVARTLISPFEIPVAVILGMIGAIVFLVLIIRRAGAGA
;
A
#
# COMPACT_ATOMS: atom_id res chain seq x y z
N MET A 1 -12.83 -5.54 24.73
CA MET A 1 -12.55 -4.16 25.19
C MET A 1 -11.54 -3.44 24.30
N ILE A 2 -10.31 -3.95 24.13
CA ILE A 2 -9.26 -3.28 23.34
C ILE A 2 -9.67 -3.05 21.86
N PHE A 3 -10.31 -4.03 21.21
CA PHE A 3 -10.77 -3.88 19.82
C PHE A 3 -11.81 -2.78 19.65
N GLY A 4 -12.76 -2.66 20.58
CA GLY A 4 -13.74 -1.57 20.58
C GLY A 4 -13.08 -0.19 20.71
N LEU A 5 -12.02 -0.09 21.51
CA LEU A 5 -11.25 1.14 21.67
C LEU A 5 -10.50 1.52 20.38
N GLY A 6 -9.97 0.53 19.65
CA GLY A 6 -9.38 0.73 18.33
C GLY A 6 -10.40 1.22 17.29
N ILE A 7 -11.62 0.67 17.29
CA ILE A 7 -12.70 1.14 16.42
C ILE A 7 -13.07 2.59 16.75
N LEU A 8 -13.25 2.92 18.03
CA LEU A 8 -13.57 4.27 18.47
C LEU A 8 -12.49 5.29 18.07
N LEU A 9 -11.21 4.92 18.21
CA LEU A 9 -10.10 5.74 17.75
C LEU A 9 -10.19 6.01 16.25
N VAL A 10 -10.41 4.98 15.44
CA VAL A 10 -10.54 5.13 13.98
C VAL A 10 -11.73 6.01 13.64
N ILE A 11 -12.90 5.79 14.25
CA ILE A 11 -14.09 6.63 14.03
C ILE A 11 -13.79 8.10 14.40
N GLY A 12 -13.10 8.34 15.51
CA GLY A 12 -12.67 9.68 15.91
C GLY A 12 -11.74 10.33 14.88
N LEU A 13 -10.73 9.60 14.39
CA LEU A 13 -9.83 10.07 13.33
C LEU A 13 -10.56 10.37 12.02
N LEU A 14 -11.52 9.53 11.62
CA LEU A 14 -12.33 9.75 10.42
C LEU A 14 -13.26 10.96 10.57
N GLY A 15 -13.86 11.15 11.75
CA GLY A 15 -14.62 12.36 12.08
C GLY A 15 -13.75 13.62 11.99
N LEU A 16 -12.53 13.57 12.53
CA LEU A 16 -11.55 14.65 12.39
C LEU A 16 -11.14 14.87 10.94
N SER A 17 -10.97 13.82 10.13
CA SER A 17 -10.65 13.93 8.70
C SER A 17 -11.74 14.64 7.90
N LEU A 18 -13.01 14.38 8.23
CA LEU A 18 -14.17 15.05 7.65
C LEU A 18 -14.28 16.51 8.10
N ALA A 19 -13.93 16.81 9.35
CA ALA A 19 -13.96 18.16 9.91
C ALA A 19 -12.77 19.04 9.49
N THR A 20 -11.62 18.43 9.19
CA THR A 20 -10.38 19.13 8.82
C THR A 20 -10.38 19.55 7.35
N GLY A 21 -10.20 20.84 7.10
CA GLY A 21 -9.95 21.41 5.78
C GLY A 21 -10.04 22.93 5.81
N GLU A 22 -9.23 23.61 5.00
CA GLU A 22 -9.13 25.07 4.97
C GLU A 22 -10.44 25.74 4.52
N TYR A 23 -11.17 25.09 3.60
CA TYR A 23 -12.46 25.60 3.13
C TYR A 23 -13.54 25.43 4.20
N SER A 24 -14.06 26.54 4.73
CA SER A 24 -15.16 26.51 5.70
C SER A 24 -16.44 25.96 5.07
N ILE A 25 -16.96 24.87 5.61
CA ILE A 25 -18.19 24.23 5.15
C ILE A 25 -19.44 24.96 5.67
N LEU A 26 -19.36 25.52 6.89
CA LEU A 26 -20.53 26.05 7.58
C LEU A 26 -20.81 27.52 7.24
N SER A 27 -19.79 28.28 6.84
CA SER A 27 -19.93 29.71 6.57
C SER A 27 -20.06 30.08 5.09
N ARG A 28 -19.89 29.11 4.18
CA ARG A 28 -19.94 29.30 2.72
C ARG A 28 -21.17 28.59 2.15
N GLU A 29 -21.87 29.23 1.21
CA GLU A 29 -23.09 28.68 0.60
C GLU A 29 -22.85 27.37 -0.17
N ASP A 30 -21.65 27.17 -0.71
CA ASP A 30 -21.22 25.97 -1.44
C ASP A 30 -20.44 24.98 -0.55
N GLY A 31 -20.37 25.22 0.76
CA GLY A 31 -19.62 24.39 1.71
C GLY A 31 -20.04 22.92 1.68
N TRP A 32 -21.34 22.65 1.53
CA TRP A 32 -21.86 21.28 1.41
C TRP A 32 -21.39 20.58 0.13
N LYS A 33 -21.30 21.30 -0.99
CA LYS A 33 -20.77 20.74 -2.25
C LYS A 33 -19.30 20.37 -2.11
N MET A 34 -18.50 21.21 -1.47
CA MET A 34 -17.09 20.91 -1.16
C MET A 34 -16.94 19.70 -0.23
N PHE A 35 -17.81 19.57 0.77
CA PHE A 35 -17.82 18.41 1.65
C PHE A 35 -18.04 17.10 0.89
N GLN A 36 -19.03 17.07 -0.02
CA GLN A 36 -19.35 15.89 -0.83
C GLN A 36 -18.32 15.60 -1.94
N THR A 37 -17.73 16.65 -2.52
CA THR A 37 -16.84 16.51 -3.68
C THR A 37 -15.40 16.19 -3.29
N VAL A 38 -14.95 16.61 -2.10
CA VAL A 38 -13.54 16.48 -1.67
C VAL A 38 -13.42 15.73 -0.36
N ARG A 39 -14.10 16.17 0.72
CA ARG A 39 -13.83 15.63 2.06
C ARG A 39 -14.29 14.17 2.20
N ILE A 40 -15.50 13.84 1.76
CA ILE A 40 -16.00 12.46 1.78
C ILE A 40 -15.12 11.54 0.90
N PRO A 41 -14.87 11.85 -0.39
CA PRO A 41 -13.95 11.06 -1.23
C PRO A 41 -12.58 10.84 -0.62
N ARG A 42 -11.97 11.89 -0.06
CA ARG A 42 -10.66 11.80 0.57
C ARG A 42 -10.68 10.88 1.80
N THR A 43 -11.67 11.02 2.68
CA THR A 43 -11.79 10.14 3.85
C THR A 43 -12.04 8.68 3.47
N ILE A 44 -12.87 8.42 2.46
CA ILE A 44 -13.06 7.06 1.92
C ILE A 44 -11.76 6.51 1.36
N ALA A 45 -11.00 7.33 0.63
CA ALA A 45 -9.72 6.91 0.07
C ALA A 45 -8.72 6.53 1.17
N LEU A 46 -8.61 7.31 2.26
CA LEU A 46 -7.77 6.98 3.41
C LEU A 46 -8.10 5.61 3.99
N VAL A 47 -9.41 5.29 4.12
CA VAL A 47 -9.88 4.01 4.62
C VAL A 47 -9.49 2.88 3.67
N LEU A 48 -9.82 3.02 2.39
CA LEU A 48 -9.61 1.97 1.39
C LEU A 48 -8.12 1.71 1.14
N SER A 49 -7.32 2.76 0.92
CA SER A 49 -5.87 2.60 0.70
C SER A 49 -5.16 2.13 1.95
N GLY A 50 -5.52 2.65 3.14
CA GLY A 50 -4.93 2.27 4.42
C GLY A 50 -5.11 0.79 4.72
N ALA A 51 -6.35 0.29 4.60
CA ALA A 51 -6.64 -1.13 4.80
C ALA A 51 -5.97 -2.01 3.72
N ALA A 52 -6.12 -1.67 2.44
CA ALA A 52 -5.63 -2.51 1.35
C ALA A 52 -4.11 -2.63 1.31
N MET A 53 -3.38 -1.53 1.55
CA MET A 53 -1.91 -1.54 1.53
C MET A 53 -1.33 -2.26 2.76
N ALA A 54 -1.92 -2.06 3.94
CA ALA A 54 -1.51 -2.81 5.14
C ALA A 54 -1.74 -4.32 4.96
N MET A 55 -2.88 -4.70 4.39
CA MET A 55 -3.20 -6.10 4.06
C MET A 55 -2.28 -6.67 2.98
N SER A 56 -1.98 -5.90 1.94
CA SER A 56 -1.04 -6.32 0.88
C SER A 56 0.36 -6.55 1.42
N GLY A 57 0.80 -5.70 2.35
CA GLY A 57 2.03 -5.90 3.11
C GLY A 57 2.03 -7.22 3.87
N LEU A 58 0.98 -7.49 4.65
CA LEU A 58 0.84 -8.74 5.40
C LEU A 58 0.84 -9.97 4.47
N VAL A 59 0.11 -9.93 3.35
CA VAL A 59 0.10 -11.01 2.36
C VAL A 59 1.50 -11.21 1.77
N MET A 60 2.15 -10.12 1.36
CA MET A 60 3.51 -10.15 0.82
C MET A 60 4.50 -10.77 1.81
N GLN A 61 4.45 -10.39 3.09
CA GLN A 61 5.30 -10.94 4.14
C GLN A 61 5.10 -12.45 4.32
N MET A 62 3.86 -12.92 4.26
CA MET A 62 3.56 -14.36 4.37
C MET A 62 4.11 -15.14 3.19
N VAL A 63 3.80 -14.74 1.95
CA VAL A 63 4.20 -15.52 0.76
C VAL A 63 5.72 -15.46 0.51
N THR A 64 6.37 -14.37 0.88
CA THR A 64 7.84 -14.27 0.84
C THR A 64 8.52 -14.90 2.06
N ARG A 65 7.75 -15.21 3.11
CA ARG A 65 8.22 -15.68 4.41
C ARG A 65 9.26 -14.71 5.02
N ASN A 66 9.04 -13.41 4.83
CA ASN A 66 9.94 -12.38 5.28
C ASN A 66 9.17 -11.15 5.76
N ARG A 67 9.37 -10.79 7.03
CA ARG A 67 8.63 -9.70 7.67
C ARG A 67 9.08 -8.29 7.27
N PHE A 68 10.20 -8.14 6.57
CA PHE A 68 10.71 -6.83 6.13
C PHE A 68 10.32 -6.50 4.69
N VAL A 69 9.36 -7.22 4.13
CA VAL A 69 8.94 -7.10 2.74
C VAL A 69 7.55 -6.47 2.66
N GLU A 70 7.36 -5.59 1.69
CA GLU A 70 6.09 -4.95 1.34
C GLU A 70 6.12 -4.56 -0.16
N PRO A 71 5.00 -4.11 -0.75
CA PRO A 71 4.96 -3.78 -2.18
C PRO A 71 6.03 -2.78 -2.63
N THR A 72 6.31 -1.76 -1.82
CA THR A 72 7.34 -0.73 -2.08
C THR A 72 8.78 -1.23 -1.92
N THR A 73 9.03 -2.28 -1.13
CA THR A 73 10.38 -2.87 -1.01
C THR A 73 10.63 -4.00 -2.01
N THR A 74 9.60 -4.48 -2.70
CA THR A 74 9.71 -5.52 -3.75
C THR A 74 9.80 -4.98 -5.17
N GLY A 75 9.71 -3.66 -5.34
CA GLY A 75 9.67 -3.03 -6.65
C GLY A 75 8.25 -2.94 -7.25
N THR A 76 7.21 -3.45 -6.59
CA THR A 76 5.86 -3.57 -7.17
C THR A 76 5.27 -2.20 -7.51
N THR A 77 5.53 -1.20 -6.67
CA THR A 77 5.09 0.19 -6.89
C THR A 77 5.83 0.83 -8.06
N GLU A 78 7.13 0.55 -8.23
CA GLU A 78 7.95 1.04 -9.34
C GLU A 78 7.46 0.48 -10.67
N TRP A 79 7.07 -0.79 -10.71
CA TRP A 79 6.44 -1.41 -11.88
C TRP A 79 5.08 -0.77 -12.18
N ALA A 80 4.24 -0.52 -11.17
CA ALA A 80 2.97 0.19 -11.36
C ALA A 80 3.21 1.61 -11.95
N GLY A 81 4.22 2.31 -11.45
CA GLY A 81 4.64 3.63 -11.94
C GLY A 81 5.13 3.60 -13.39
N LEU A 82 5.90 2.58 -13.77
CA LEU A 82 6.29 2.35 -15.17
C LEU A 82 5.05 2.11 -16.06
N GLY A 83 4.09 1.32 -15.60
CA GLY A 83 2.83 1.10 -16.32
C GLY A 83 2.03 2.40 -16.53
N LEU A 84 1.95 3.23 -15.49
CA LEU A 84 1.34 4.57 -15.59
C LEU A 84 2.07 5.46 -16.60
N LEU A 85 3.40 5.45 -16.60
CA LEU A 85 4.21 6.21 -17.55
C LEU A 85 3.97 5.73 -19.00
N VAL A 86 3.96 4.42 -19.23
CA VAL A 86 3.65 3.84 -20.55
C VAL A 86 2.27 4.27 -21.00
N CYS A 87 1.27 4.22 -20.12
CA CYS A 87 -0.09 4.65 -20.44
C CYS A 87 -0.15 6.15 -20.74
N LEU A 88 0.57 6.98 -19.98
CA LEU A 88 0.63 8.43 -20.19
C LEU A 88 1.24 8.80 -21.55
N VAL A 89 2.27 8.07 -21.98
CA VAL A 89 2.98 8.34 -23.24
C VAL A 89 2.20 7.83 -24.45
N LEU A 90 1.65 6.62 -24.38
CA LEU A 90 0.94 5.99 -25.51
C LEU A 90 -0.51 6.46 -25.62
N TRP A 91 -1.18 6.71 -24.49
CA TRP A 91 -2.57 7.12 -24.41
C TRP A 91 -2.76 8.26 -23.38
N PRO A 92 -2.32 9.49 -23.68
CA PRO A 92 -2.40 10.61 -22.74
C PRO A 92 -3.82 10.88 -22.22
N HIS A 93 -4.82 10.73 -23.09
CA HIS A 93 -6.25 10.95 -22.78
C HIS A 93 -6.97 9.69 -22.32
N SER A 94 -6.24 8.66 -21.90
CA SER A 94 -6.81 7.44 -21.33
C SER A 94 -7.64 7.73 -20.08
N SER A 95 -8.73 6.97 -19.92
CA SER A 95 -9.54 7.02 -18.70
C SER A 95 -8.75 6.48 -17.50
N ILE A 96 -9.19 6.85 -16.29
CA ILE A 96 -8.62 6.36 -15.04
C ILE A 96 -8.61 4.82 -14.96
N LEU A 97 -9.64 4.17 -15.52
CA LEU A 97 -9.74 2.71 -15.57
C LEU A 97 -8.65 2.08 -16.45
N VAL A 98 -8.36 2.68 -17.60
CA VAL A 98 -7.29 2.18 -18.49
C VAL A 98 -5.93 2.33 -17.81
N ARG A 99 -5.65 3.49 -17.21
CA ARG A 99 -4.42 3.74 -16.44
C ARG A 99 -4.27 2.73 -15.29
N MET A 100 -5.37 2.48 -14.57
CA MET A 100 -5.45 1.48 -13.51
C MET A 100 -5.14 0.08 -14.02
N SER A 101 -5.80 -0.37 -15.08
CA SER A 101 -5.58 -1.71 -15.65
C SER A 101 -4.13 -1.91 -16.09
N VAL A 102 -3.52 -0.91 -16.76
CA VAL A 102 -2.11 -0.98 -17.17
C VAL A 102 -1.18 -1.01 -15.96
N ALA A 103 -1.41 -0.15 -14.95
CA ALA A 103 -0.63 -0.14 -13.72
C ALA A 103 -0.69 -1.49 -12.99
N VAL A 104 -1.88 -2.10 -12.88
CA VAL A 104 -2.07 -3.41 -12.26
C VAL A 104 -1.36 -4.52 -13.04
N ILE A 105 -1.42 -4.51 -14.37
CA ILE A 105 -0.72 -5.50 -15.21
C ILE A 105 0.79 -5.40 -15.00
N PHE A 106 1.35 -4.20 -15.04
CA PHE A 106 2.78 -4.01 -14.80
C PHE A 106 3.17 -4.40 -13.37
N ALA A 107 2.38 -4.01 -12.37
CA ALA A 107 2.60 -4.44 -10.99
C ALA A 107 2.62 -5.97 -10.86
N PHE A 108 1.66 -6.66 -11.50
CA PHE A 108 1.59 -8.13 -11.48
C PHE A 108 2.81 -8.78 -12.14
N VAL A 109 3.21 -8.29 -13.31
CA VAL A 109 4.43 -8.75 -14.02
C VAL A 109 5.66 -8.51 -13.15
N GLY A 110 5.77 -7.33 -12.56
CA GLY A 110 6.87 -6.93 -11.69
C GLY A 110 7.01 -7.78 -10.44
N THR A 111 5.91 -7.97 -9.72
CA THR A 111 5.85 -8.88 -8.58
C THR A 111 6.19 -10.32 -8.99
N GLY A 112 5.76 -10.76 -10.18
CA GLY A 112 6.12 -12.07 -10.73
C GLY A 112 7.61 -12.23 -11.03
N ILE A 113 8.24 -11.20 -11.62
CA ILE A 113 9.69 -11.16 -11.83
C ILE A 113 10.41 -11.22 -10.47
N PHE A 114 9.96 -10.45 -9.49
CA PHE A 114 10.53 -10.50 -8.13
C PHE A 114 10.45 -11.91 -7.52
N PHE A 115 9.31 -12.58 -7.58
CA PHE A 115 9.18 -13.96 -7.06
C PHE A 115 10.02 -14.97 -7.85
N ALA A 116 10.12 -14.82 -9.17
CA ALA A 116 10.96 -15.68 -10.00
C ALA A 116 12.45 -15.53 -9.65
N LEU A 117 12.91 -14.31 -9.35
CA LEU A 117 14.26 -14.06 -8.83
C LEU A 117 14.44 -14.66 -7.44
N LEU A 118 13.46 -14.49 -6.55
CA LEU A 118 13.49 -15.03 -5.20
C LEU A 118 13.62 -16.56 -5.15
N GLN A 119 13.04 -17.25 -6.13
CA GLN A 119 13.17 -18.70 -6.25
C GLN A 119 14.60 -19.16 -6.58
N ARG A 120 15.41 -18.31 -7.23
CA ARG A 120 16.80 -18.62 -7.59
C ARG A 120 17.80 -18.31 -6.48
N VAL A 121 17.38 -17.60 -5.43
CA VAL A 121 18.25 -17.25 -4.30
C VAL A 121 18.24 -18.37 -3.26
N SER A 122 19.40 -19.02 -3.09
CA SER A 122 19.61 -20.10 -2.11
C SER A 122 19.73 -19.59 -0.67
N LEU A 123 20.32 -18.40 -0.47
CA LEU A 123 20.49 -17.77 0.85
C LEU A 123 19.39 -16.73 1.10
N ARG A 124 18.34 -17.15 1.80
CA ARG A 124 17.21 -16.28 2.17
C ARG A 124 17.44 -15.66 3.54
N SER A 125 18.44 -14.79 3.66
CA SER A 125 18.54 -13.97 4.86
C SER A 125 17.38 -12.97 4.90
N SER A 126 17.00 -12.53 6.11
CA SER A 126 15.88 -11.61 6.28
C SER A 126 16.09 -10.26 5.56
N LEU A 127 17.33 -9.88 5.25
CA LEU A 127 17.67 -8.62 4.60
C LEU A 127 17.88 -8.75 3.09
N ILE A 128 18.30 -9.91 2.59
CA ILE A 128 18.55 -10.13 1.16
C ILE A 128 17.28 -9.93 0.32
N VAL A 129 16.12 -10.39 0.83
CA VAL A 129 14.86 -10.32 0.09
C VAL A 129 14.41 -8.87 -0.18
N PRO A 130 14.33 -7.97 0.82
CA PRO A 130 14.09 -6.55 0.56
C PRO A 130 15.16 -5.89 -0.32
N ILE A 131 16.45 -6.19 -0.11
CA ILE A 131 17.53 -5.58 -0.89
C ILE A 131 17.39 -5.92 -2.37
N MET A 132 17.11 -7.19 -2.71
CA MET A 132 16.86 -7.61 -4.08
C MET A 132 15.68 -6.87 -4.71
N GLY A 133 14.61 -6.65 -3.95
CA GLY A 133 13.45 -5.90 -4.41
C GLY A 133 13.75 -4.42 -4.64
N ILE A 134 14.48 -3.78 -3.72
CA ILE A 134 14.95 -2.38 -3.87
C ILE A 134 15.87 -2.24 -5.08
N MET A 135 16.78 -3.19 -5.32
CA MET A 135 17.64 -3.21 -6.50
C MET A 135 16.82 -3.34 -7.80
N LEU A 136 15.86 -4.27 -7.83
CA LEU A 136 14.95 -4.45 -8.98
C LEU A 136 14.13 -3.18 -9.23
N GLY A 137 13.54 -2.61 -8.18
CA GLY A 137 12.79 -1.36 -8.24
C GLY A 137 13.66 -0.19 -8.73
N SER A 138 14.92 -0.10 -8.29
CA SER A 138 15.85 0.93 -8.75
C SER A 138 16.15 0.84 -10.25
N VAL A 139 16.29 -0.38 -10.79
CA VAL A 139 16.45 -0.59 -12.25
C VAL A 139 15.21 -0.12 -13.00
N VAL A 140 14.03 -0.50 -12.54
CA VAL A 140 12.74 -0.09 -13.15
C VAL A 140 12.53 1.42 -13.05
N SER A 141 12.91 2.01 -11.92
CA SER A 141 12.84 3.46 -11.68
C SER A 141 13.80 4.23 -12.58
N ALA A 142 15.02 3.71 -12.82
CA ALA A 142 15.97 4.30 -13.76
C ALA A 142 15.44 4.28 -15.20
N ILE A 143 14.84 3.16 -15.62
CA ILE A 143 14.15 3.05 -16.92
C ILE A 143 13.00 4.06 -17.01
N SER A 144 12.14 4.11 -15.98
CA SER A 144 11.01 5.05 -15.91
C SER A 144 11.48 6.49 -15.98
N THR A 145 12.55 6.84 -15.27
CA THR A 145 13.14 8.18 -15.25
C THR A 145 13.69 8.56 -16.61
N PHE A 146 14.41 7.66 -17.29
CA PHE A 146 14.92 7.90 -18.65
C PHE A 146 13.80 8.23 -19.64
N PHE A 147 12.73 7.42 -19.66
CA PHE A 147 11.59 7.67 -20.54
C PHE A 147 10.83 8.93 -20.14
N ALA A 148 10.66 9.19 -18.84
CA ALA A 148 9.99 10.39 -18.35
C ALA A 148 10.75 11.67 -18.73
N LEU A 149 12.08 11.64 -18.72
CA LEU A 149 12.92 12.74 -19.23
C LEU A 149 12.71 12.96 -20.73
N LYS A 150 12.68 11.89 -21.53
CA LYS A 150 12.47 11.99 -22.99
C LYS A 150 11.07 12.46 -23.39
N THR A 151 10.08 12.24 -22.53
CA THR A 151 8.67 12.52 -22.81
C THR A 151 8.12 13.72 -22.02
N ASN A 152 8.98 14.47 -21.32
CA ASN A 152 8.59 15.57 -20.42
C ASN A 152 7.57 15.16 -19.33
N ALA A 153 7.58 13.89 -18.94
CA ALA A 153 6.70 13.32 -17.92
C ALA A 153 7.36 13.21 -16.53
N LEU A 154 8.54 13.81 -16.32
CA LEU A 154 9.28 13.72 -15.06
C LEU A 154 8.48 14.26 -13.86
N GLN A 155 7.73 15.35 -14.05
CA GLN A 155 6.88 15.91 -13.01
C GLN A 155 5.73 14.97 -12.65
N SER A 156 5.05 14.38 -13.65
CA SER A 156 3.98 13.40 -13.42
C SER A 156 4.50 12.17 -12.69
N LEU A 157 5.67 11.66 -13.08
CA LEU A 157 6.32 10.55 -12.39
C LEU A 157 6.62 10.91 -10.93
N GLY A 158 7.19 12.11 -10.68
CA GLY A 158 7.46 12.60 -9.33
C GLY A 158 6.22 12.68 -8.44
N ILE A 159 5.09 13.15 -8.98
CA ILE A 159 3.82 13.22 -8.25
C ILE A 159 3.35 11.83 -7.80
N TRP A 160 3.44 10.80 -8.65
CA TRP A 160 3.03 9.45 -8.29
C TRP A 160 3.90 8.82 -7.19
N PHE A 161 5.20 9.13 -7.15
CA PHE A 161 6.10 8.66 -6.09
C PHE A 161 5.99 9.47 -4.79
N GLN A 162 5.48 10.70 -4.83
CA GLN A 162 5.31 11.54 -3.64
C GLN A 162 4.11 11.17 -2.78
N GLY A 163 3.11 10.45 -3.32
CA GLY A 163 1.97 9.92 -2.55
C GLY A 163 1.18 10.99 -1.78
N SER A 164 0.07 11.44 -2.33
CA SER A 164 -0.78 12.47 -1.70
C SER A 164 -2.26 12.23 -1.93
N PHE A 165 -3.07 12.62 -0.95
CA PHE A 165 -4.53 12.58 -1.03
C PHE A 165 -5.14 13.91 -1.50
N THR A 166 -4.32 14.93 -1.82
CA THR A 166 -4.78 16.24 -2.30
C THR A 166 -5.55 16.14 -3.63
N SER A 167 -5.20 15.17 -4.48
CA SER A 167 -5.86 14.94 -5.78
C SER A 167 -7.05 13.98 -5.71
N VAL A 168 -7.57 13.69 -4.52
CA VAL A 168 -8.71 12.78 -4.33
C VAL A 168 -10.00 13.57 -4.24
N TYR A 169 -10.82 13.48 -5.29
CA TYR A 169 -12.14 14.10 -5.39
C TYR A 169 -13.12 13.16 -6.13
N ALA A 170 -14.40 13.52 -6.11
CA ALA A 170 -15.45 12.78 -6.80
C ALA A 170 -15.17 12.67 -8.31
N GLY A 171 -15.25 11.48 -8.87
CA GLY A 171 -14.88 11.13 -10.25
C GLY A 171 -13.52 10.43 -10.39
N GLN A 172 -12.64 10.52 -9.38
CA GLN A 172 -11.33 9.86 -9.38
C GLN A 172 -11.20 8.76 -8.31
N TYR A 173 -11.82 8.92 -7.14
CA TYR A 173 -11.66 8.00 -6.01
C TYR A 173 -12.43 6.67 -6.18
N GLU A 174 -13.42 6.62 -7.06
CA GLU A 174 -14.35 5.49 -7.20
C GLU A 174 -13.64 4.19 -7.58
N VAL A 175 -12.52 4.28 -8.30
CA VAL A 175 -11.73 3.08 -8.63
C VAL A 175 -11.11 2.42 -7.38
N LEU A 176 -10.97 3.13 -6.26
CA LEU A 176 -10.50 2.53 -5.00
C LEU A 176 -11.48 1.47 -4.47
N TRP A 177 -12.74 1.44 -4.89
CA TRP A 177 -13.65 0.36 -4.49
C TRP A 177 -13.15 -1.03 -4.95
N PHE A 178 -12.31 -1.12 -5.98
CA PHE A 178 -11.66 -2.38 -6.35
C PHE A 178 -10.76 -2.92 -5.25
N VAL A 179 -10.14 -2.08 -4.42
CA VAL A 179 -9.31 -2.56 -3.32
C VAL A 179 -10.13 -3.10 -2.15
N LEU A 180 -11.41 -2.73 -2.03
CA LEU A 180 -12.32 -3.38 -1.08
C LEU A 180 -12.49 -4.86 -1.43
N VAL A 181 -12.60 -5.19 -2.72
CA VAL A 181 -12.66 -6.58 -3.19
C VAL A 181 -11.39 -7.33 -2.78
N VAL A 182 -10.21 -6.70 -2.91
CA VAL A 182 -8.95 -7.28 -2.45
C VAL A 182 -9.00 -7.57 -0.95
N VAL A 183 -9.41 -6.61 -0.13
CA VAL A 183 -9.53 -6.79 1.32
C VAL A 183 -10.44 -7.98 1.65
N VAL A 184 -11.64 -8.02 1.07
CA VAL A 184 -12.60 -9.12 1.27
C VAL A 184 -12.01 -10.46 0.85
N LEU A 185 -11.36 -10.55 -0.31
CA LEU A 185 -10.73 -11.78 -0.78
C LEU A 185 -9.61 -12.25 0.14
N VAL A 186 -8.81 -11.34 0.72
CA VAL A 186 -7.79 -11.72 1.71
C VAL A 186 -8.44 -12.30 2.97
N PHE A 187 -9.57 -11.76 3.43
CA PHE A 187 -10.33 -12.34 4.55
C PHE A 187 -10.82 -13.76 4.24
N LEU A 188 -11.37 -13.98 3.04
CA LEU A 188 -11.86 -15.30 2.61
C LEU A 188 -10.71 -16.31 2.44
N LEU A 189 -9.57 -15.86 1.92
CA LEU A 189 -8.41 -16.70 1.64
C LEU A 189 -7.44 -16.79 2.82
N ALA A 190 -7.75 -16.22 3.98
CA ALA A 190 -6.83 -16.12 5.12
C ALA A 190 -6.19 -17.47 5.50
N ASN A 191 -7.00 -18.52 5.67
CA ASN A 191 -6.48 -19.84 6.05
C ASN A 191 -5.55 -20.42 4.96
N HIS A 192 -5.90 -20.22 3.70
CA HIS A 192 -5.13 -20.70 2.55
C HIS A 192 -3.79 -19.96 2.44
N LEU A 193 -3.79 -18.63 2.62
CA LEU A 193 -2.60 -17.80 2.65
C LEU A 193 -1.68 -18.14 3.84
N THR A 194 -2.26 -18.46 4.99
CA THR A 194 -1.51 -18.92 6.17
C THR A 194 -0.75 -20.20 5.86
N VAL A 195 -1.43 -21.19 5.26
CA VAL A 195 -0.82 -22.47 4.86
C VAL A 195 0.29 -22.26 3.83
N VAL A 196 0.08 -21.40 2.83
CA VAL A 196 1.12 -21.05 1.84
C VAL A 196 2.33 -20.40 2.50
N GLY A 197 2.11 -19.57 3.54
CA GLY A 197 3.17 -18.98 4.34
C GLY A 197 4.03 -19.99 5.10
N LEU A 198 3.54 -21.21 5.34
CA LEU A 198 4.33 -22.30 5.94
C LEU A 198 5.30 -22.94 4.94
N GLY A 199 5.12 -22.68 3.64
CA GLY A 199 5.98 -23.19 2.57
C GLY A 199 5.28 -24.19 1.66
N GLN A 200 5.96 -24.51 0.56
CA GLN A 200 5.41 -25.33 -0.52
C GLN A 200 5.11 -26.77 -0.08
N ASP A 201 5.99 -27.39 0.70
CA ASP A 201 5.83 -28.78 1.14
C ASP A 201 4.62 -28.93 2.07
N VAL A 202 4.45 -28.00 3.02
CA VAL A 202 3.31 -27.99 3.93
C VAL A 202 2.00 -27.77 3.16
N ALA A 203 1.99 -26.79 2.25
CA ALA A 203 0.81 -26.49 1.44
C ALA A 203 0.38 -27.66 0.56
N THR A 204 1.33 -28.32 -0.10
CA THR A 204 1.03 -29.48 -0.96
C THR A 204 0.59 -30.70 -0.16
N ASN A 205 1.15 -30.94 1.03
CA ASN A 205 0.76 -32.05 1.90
C ASN A 205 -0.69 -31.96 2.41
N VAL A 206 -1.22 -30.74 2.61
CA VAL A 206 -2.63 -30.53 3.02
C VAL A 206 -3.59 -30.41 1.83
N GLY A 207 -3.13 -30.72 0.60
CA GLY A 207 -3.93 -30.73 -0.62
C GLY A 207 -4.12 -29.37 -1.29
N LEU A 208 -3.38 -28.33 -0.87
CA LEU A 208 -3.49 -26.99 -1.42
C LEU A 208 -2.55 -26.80 -2.62
N ASN A 209 -3.09 -26.23 -3.70
CA ASN A 209 -2.28 -25.90 -4.88
C ASN A 209 -1.43 -24.64 -4.64
N TYR A 210 -0.17 -24.85 -4.22
CA TYR A 210 0.76 -23.77 -3.90
C TYR A 210 0.92 -22.76 -5.03
N ARG A 211 1.01 -23.21 -6.29
CA ARG A 211 1.22 -22.33 -7.45
C ARG A 211 0.02 -21.43 -7.70
N GLN A 212 -1.20 -21.97 -7.63
CA GLN A 212 -2.43 -21.19 -7.80
C GLN A 212 -2.58 -20.15 -6.69
N MET A 213 -2.29 -20.51 -5.43
CA MET A 213 -2.40 -19.56 -4.33
C MET A 213 -1.30 -18.49 -4.36
N MET A 214 -0.09 -18.81 -4.82
CA MET A 214 0.94 -17.81 -5.08
C MET A 214 0.49 -16.80 -6.14
N LEU A 215 -0.10 -17.29 -7.25
CA LEU A 215 -0.66 -16.41 -8.29
C LEU A 215 -1.80 -15.54 -7.76
N ALA A 216 -2.68 -16.10 -6.93
CA ALA A 216 -3.76 -15.36 -6.29
C ALA A 216 -3.21 -14.27 -5.36
N ALA A 217 -2.22 -14.58 -4.51
CA ALA A 217 -1.57 -13.60 -3.65
C ALA A 217 -0.89 -12.48 -4.45
N MET A 218 -0.17 -12.83 -5.52
CA MET A 218 0.43 -11.86 -6.43
C MET A 218 -0.62 -10.95 -7.08
N ALA A 219 -1.74 -11.52 -7.54
CA ALA A 219 -2.83 -10.75 -8.13
C ALA A 219 -3.45 -9.77 -7.12
N LEU A 220 -3.71 -10.22 -5.89
CA LEU A 220 -4.25 -9.38 -4.82
C LEU A 220 -3.32 -8.20 -4.51
N ILE A 221 -2.02 -8.47 -4.34
CA ILE A 221 -1.01 -7.43 -4.10
C ILE A 221 -0.92 -6.45 -5.28
N ALA A 222 -0.88 -6.96 -6.51
CA ALA A 222 -0.78 -6.15 -7.71
C ALA A 222 -2.00 -5.25 -7.93
N VAL A 223 -3.22 -5.78 -7.69
CA VAL A 223 -4.46 -5.00 -7.78
C VAL A 223 -4.46 -3.89 -6.72
N ALA A 224 -4.21 -4.22 -5.45
CA ALA A 224 -4.17 -3.22 -4.39
C ALA A 224 -3.11 -2.14 -4.66
N THR A 225 -1.88 -2.54 -4.99
CA THR A 225 -0.78 -1.60 -5.23
C THR A 225 -1.04 -0.75 -6.45
N GLY A 226 -1.47 -1.34 -7.57
CA GLY A 226 -1.75 -0.62 -8.80
C GLY A 226 -2.88 0.40 -8.63
N VAL A 227 -4.02 -0.02 -8.06
CA VAL A 227 -5.18 0.87 -7.85
C VAL A 227 -4.82 2.02 -6.89
N VAL A 228 -4.14 1.75 -5.78
CA VAL A 228 -3.72 2.80 -4.84
C VAL A 228 -2.70 3.74 -5.48
N THR A 229 -1.73 3.22 -6.23
CA THR A 229 -0.71 4.04 -6.91
C THR A 229 -1.33 4.99 -7.94
N VAL A 230 -2.39 4.56 -8.64
CA VAL A 230 -3.07 5.38 -9.65
C VAL A 230 -3.83 6.56 -9.02
N VAL A 231 -4.44 6.37 -7.85
CA VAL A 231 -5.30 7.39 -7.23
C VAL A 231 -4.55 8.26 -6.22
N VAL A 232 -3.74 7.62 -5.38
CA VAL A 232 -3.06 8.25 -4.23
C VAL A 232 -1.57 8.39 -4.48
N GLY A 233 -0.97 7.47 -5.24
CA GLY A 233 0.48 7.34 -5.37
C GLY A 233 1.08 6.37 -4.36
N SER A 234 2.40 6.45 -4.19
CA SER A 234 3.15 5.54 -3.31
C SER A 234 2.87 5.80 -1.83
N LEU A 235 2.56 4.74 -1.06
CA LEU A 235 2.42 4.77 0.40
C LEU A 235 3.51 3.88 1.03
N PRO A 236 4.73 4.39 1.24
CA PRO A 236 5.87 3.59 1.68
C PRO A 236 5.72 3.13 3.15
N PHE A 237 6.33 2.01 3.50
CA PHE A 237 6.42 1.43 4.85
C PHE A 237 5.10 1.02 5.51
N LEU A 238 3.94 1.35 4.96
CA LEU A 238 2.65 1.00 5.55
C LEU A 238 2.45 -0.52 5.67
N GLY A 239 2.78 -1.24 4.60
CA GLY A 239 2.67 -2.69 4.52
C GLY A 239 3.73 -3.41 5.35
N LEU A 240 4.81 -2.72 5.71
CA LEU A 240 5.85 -3.24 6.58
C LEU A 240 5.50 -2.99 8.05
N ILE A 241 5.24 -1.74 8.44
CA ILE A 241 5.07 -1.33 9.83
C ILE A 241 3.85 -2.00 10.45
N VAL A 242 2.69 -1.86 9.80
CA VAL A 242 1.41 -2.19 10.42
C VAL A 242 1.31 -3.69 10.75
N PRO A 243 1.60 -4.62 9.81
CA PRO A 243 1.58 -6.04 10.12
C PRO A 243 2.59 -6.42 11.22
N ASN A 244 3.79 -5.83 11.21
CA ASN A 244 4.80 -6.15 12.22
C ASN A 244 4.42 -5.68 13.62
N LEU A 245 3.84 -4.49 13.75
CA LEU A 245 3.36 -3.98 15.04
C LEU A 245 2.19 -4.81 15.57
N VAL A 246 1.24 -5.18 14.69
CA VAL A 246 0.12 -6.04 15.08
C VAL A 246 0.63 -7.42 15.52
N SER A 247 1.54 -8.03 14.75
CA SER A 247 2.14 -9.32 15.09
C SER A 247 2.94 -9.30 16.40
N LEU A 248 3.60 -8.18 16.73
CA LEU A 248 4.33 -8.04 17.98
C LEU A 248 3.40 -8.12 19.20
N ILE A 249 2.17 -7.62 19.07
CA ILE A 249 1.20 -7.52 20.16
C ILE A 249 0.30 -8.76 20.23
N MET A 250 -0.15 -9.27 19.08
CA MET A 250 -1.19 -10.30 18.97
C MET A 250 -0.67 -11.69 18.56
N GLY A 251 0.61 -11.81 18.22
CA GLY A 251 1.18 -13.03 17.64
C GLY A 251 0.93 -13.14 16.14
N ASP A 252 1.19 -14.31 15.52
CA ASP A 252 1.25 -14.45 14.05
C ASP A 252 0.00 -15.10 13.42
N ASN A 253 -1.12 -15.21 14.14
CA ASN A 253 -2.35 -15.76 13.56
C ASN A 253 -2.98 -14.77 12.58
N LEU A 254 -2.88 -15.08 11.29
CA LEU A 254 -3.37 -14.21 10.22
C LEU A 254 -4.82 -13.81 10.42
N ARG A 255 -5.73 -14.79 10.57
CA ARG A 255 -7.18 -14.55 10.56
C ARG A 255 -7.61 -13.63 11.71
N THR A 256 -6.99 -13.80 12.87
CA THR A 256 -7.24 -12.96 14.05
C THR A 256 -6.62 -11.56 13.87
N ASN A 257 -5.51 -11.45 13.14
CA ASN A 257 -4.81 -10.19 12.92
C ASN A 257 -5.41 -9.33 11.81
N LEU A 258 -6.12 -9.90 10.82
CA LEU A 258 -6.64 -9.13 9.67
C LEU A 258 -7.45 -7.88 10.08
N PRO A 259 -8.42 -7.96 11.03
CA PRO A 259 -9.17 -6.77 11.44
C PRO A 259 -8.28 -5.69 12.06
N TRP A 260 -7.27 -6.11 12.83
CA TRP A 260 -6.32 -5.20 13.47
C TRP A 260 -5.37 -4.54 12.46
N VAL A 261 -4.90 -5.29 11.47
CA VAL A 261 -4.08 -4.77 10.38
C VAL A 261 -4.87 -3.75 9.57
N CYS A 262 -6.14 -4.00 9.30
CA CYS A 262 -7.01 -3.02 8.65
C CYS A 262 -7.18 -1.75 9.50
N LEU A 263 -7.58 -1.88 10.77
CA LEU A 263 -7.82 -0.73 11.65
C LEU A 263 -6.54 0.10 11.86
N ALA A 264 -5.41 -0.54 12.11
CA ALA A 264 -4.14 0.14 12.31
C ALA A 264 -3.63 0.81 11.02
N GLY A 265 -3.85 0.19 9.85
CA GLY A 265 -3.54 0.79 8.55
C GLY A 265 -4.36 2.05 8.28
N ILE A 266 -5.68 1.98 8.52
CA ILE A 266 -6.59 3.12 8.41
C ILE A 266 -6.18 4.23 9.39
N ALA A 267 -5.93 3.88 10.66
CA ALA A 267 -5.54 4.84 11.68
C ALA A 267 -4.24 5.56 11.33
N LEU A 268 -3.20 4.82 10.93
CA LEU A 268 -1.89 5.39 10.60
C LEU A 268 -1.97 6.34 9.40
N VAL A 269 -2.61 5.91 8.31
CA VAL A 269 -2.76 6.74 7.11
C VAL A 269 -3.60 7.99 7.39
N THR A 270 -4.70 7.84 8.12
CA THR A 270 -5.57 8.97 8.49
C THR A 270 -4.84 9.97 9.39
N ALA A 271 -4.06 9.49 10.37
CA ALA A 271 -3.25 10.34 11.22
C ALA A 271 -2.16 11.09 10.43
N CYS A 272 -1.47 10.40 9.51
CA CYS A 272 -0.47 11.04 8.64
C CYS A 272 -1.10 12.10 7.73
N ASP A 273 -2.27 11.82 7.17
CA ASP A 273 -3.00 12.76 6.31
C ASP A 273 -3.52 13.98 7.09
N LEU A 274 -3.99 13.79 8.33
CA LEU A 274 -4.36 14.92 9.20
C LEU A 274 -3.17 15.83 9.47
N VAL A 275 -2.01 15.28 9.83
CA VAL A 275 -0.77 16.05 10.03
C VAL A 275 -0.37 16.75 8.73
N ALA A 276 -0.44 16.07 7.59
CA ALA A 276 -0.13 16.63 6.27
C ALA A 276 -0.96 17.87 5.92
N ARG A 277 -2.25 17.88 6.31
CA ARG A 277 -3.16 19.01 6.08
C ARG A 277 -2.93 20.18 7.05
N THR A 278 -2.50 19.90 8.27
CA THR A 278 -2.44 20.93 9.33
C THR A 278 -1.06 21.56 9.52
N LEU A 279 0.02 20.87 9.15
CA LEU A 279 1.38 21.28 9.54
C LEU A 279 1.86 22.57 8.84
N ILE A 280 1.45 22.82 7.59
CA ILE A 280 1.78 24.03 6.80
C ILE A 280 0.56 24.60 6.06
N SER A 281 -0.61 24.65 6.73
CA SER A 281 -1.82 25.22 6.13
C SER A 281 -1.56 26.65 5.60
N PRO A 282 -1.99 27.02 4.37
CA PRO A 282 -2.95 26.35 3.48
C PRO A 282 -2.35 25.31 2.51
N PHE A 283 -1.04 25.07 2.56
CA PHE A 283 -0.40 24.05 1.73
C PHE A 283 -0.47 22.68 2.40
N GLU A 284 -0.42 21.61 1.61
CA GLU A 284 -0.41 20.25 2.11
C GLU A 284 0.92 19.56 1.78
N ILE A 285 1.48 18.86 2.76
CA ILE A 285 2.67 18.03 2.56
C ILE A 285 2.22 16.68 1.97
N PRO A 286 2.97 16.07 1.04
CA PRO A 286 2.66 14.72 0.60
C PRO A 286 2.69 13.73 1.77
N VAL A 287 1.64 12.92 1.91
CA VAL A 287 1.48 11.98 3.02
C VAL A 287 2.60 10.95 3.07
N ALA A 288 3.15 10.56 1.92
CA ALA A 288 4.29 9.64 1.87
C ALA A 288 5.54 10.17 2.60
N VAL A 289 5.72 11.49 2.72
CA VAL A 289 6.86 12.07 3.45
C VAL A 289 6.75 11.77 4.94
N ILE A 290 5.57 12.02 5.53
CA ILE A 290 5.31 11.77 6.96
C ILE A 290 5.37 10.28 7.24
N LEU A 291 4.71 9.48 6.39
CA LEU A 291 4.68 8.03 6.51
C LEU A 291 6.08 7.43 6.33
N GLY A 292 6.88 7.95 5.40
CA GLY A 292 8.27 7.57 5.18
C GLY A 292 9.17 7.85 6.38
N MET A 293 9.02 9.02 7.01
CA MET A 293 9.77 9.39 8.22
C MET A 293 9.42 8.47 9.40
N ILE A 294 8.12 8.32 9.69
CA ILE A 294 7.65 7.42 10.77
C ILE A 294 8.10 5.98 10.47
N GLY A 295 7.95 5.55 9.22
CA GLY A 295 8.29 4.20 8.80
C GLY A 295 9.76 3.87 8.87
N ALA A 296 10.64 4.78 8.47
CA ALA A 296 12.07 4.60 8.60
C ALA A 296 12.47 4.43 10.08
N ILE A 297 11.95 5.26 10.98
CA ILE A 297 12.22 5.18 12.42
C ILE A 297 11.74 3.84 12.98
N VAL A 298 10.49 3.47 12.72
CA VAL A 298 9.92 2.20 13.23
C VAL A 298 10.66 1.00 12.65
N PHE A 299 10.98 1.01 11.36
CA PHE A 299 11.73 -0.04 10.69
C PHE A 299 13.12 -0.25 11.31
N LEU A 300 13.86 0.84 11.56
CA LEU A 300 15.17 0.78 12.23
C LEU A 300 15.05 0.19 13.63
N VAL A 301 14.06 0.63 14.41
CA VAL A 301 13.81 0.09 15.76
C VAL A 301 13.51 -1.41 15.72
N LEU A 302 12.69 -1.87 14.76
CA LEU A 302 12.36 -3.29 14.61
C LEU A 302 13.58 -4.14 14.23
N ILE A 303 14.49 -3.62 13.40
CA ILE A 303 15.75 -4.30 13.05
C ILE A 303 16.67 -4.39 14.27
N ILE A 304 16.92 -3.27 14.96
CA ILE A 304 17.86 -3.21 16.08
C ILE A 304 17.41 -4.14 17.22
N ARG A 305 16.10 -4.14 17.55
CA ARG A 305 15.56 -5.02 18.59
C ARG A 305 15.74 -6.51 18.28
N ARG A 306 15.63 -6.90 17.00
CA ARG A 306 15.84 -8.30 16.60
C ARG A 306 17.31 -8.70 16.57
N ALA A 307 18.20 -7.79 16.18
CA ALA A 307 19.64 -8.03 16.24
C ALA A 307 20.12 -8.24 17.68
N GLY A 308 19.56 -7.51 18.66
CA GLY A 308 19.89 -7.66 20.07
C GLY A 308 19.27 -8.87 20.78
N ALA A 309 18.23 -9.50 20.22
CA ALA A 309 17.60 -10.70 20.79
C ALA A 309 18.26 -12.02 20.33
N GLY A 310 19.27 -11.93 19.44
CA GLY A 310 20.07 -13.06 18.96
C GLY A 310 21.54 -13.02 19.43
N ALA A 311 21.84 -12.19 20.43
CA ALA A 311 23.12 -12.13 21.16
C ALA A 311 22.86 -12.50 22.64
#